data_AF-A0AA50ZCR0-F1
#
_entry.id   AF-A0AA50ZCR0-F1
#
_cell.length_a   1.000
_cell.length_b   1.000
_cell.length_c   1.000
_cell.angle_alpha   90.00
_cell.angle_beta   90.00
_cell.angle_gamma   90.00
#
_symmetry.space_group_name_H-M   'P 1'
#
loop_
_entity.id
_entity.type
_entity.pdbx_description
1 polymer ?
#
loop_
_entity_poly.entity_id
_entity_poly.type
_entity_poly.pdbx_seq_one_letter_code
_entity_poly.pdbx_strand_id
1 'polypeptide(L)' 'KEQLFNGIKAGNMAPYYKEVCTDLGWPFDQKLYDEMTKENQERLAKFQEDDSETPVWQ' A
#
# COMPACT_ATOMS: atom_id res chain seq x y z
N LYS A 1 19.05 3.11 -3.06
CA LYS A 1 18.07 3.83 -2.21
C LYS A 1 16.86 4.29 -3.02
N GLU A 2 17.05 5.18 -4.01
CA GLU A 2 15.93 5.76 -4.78
C GLU A 2 15.11 4.74 -5.57
N GLN A 3 15.75 3.77 -6.22
CA GLN A 3 15.05 2.71 -6.95
C GLN A 3 14.09 1.90 -6.06
N LEU A 4 14.55 1.51 -4.87
CA LEU A 4 13.73 0.81 -3.88
C LEU A 4 12.57 1.69 -3.42
N PHE A 5 12.86 2.94 -3.07
CA PHE A 5 11.86 3.90 -2.61
C PHE A 5 10.79 4.20 -3.68
N ASN A 6 11.20 4.31 -4.95
CA ASN A 6 10.27 4.51 -6.06
C ASN A 6 9.38 3.29 -6.29
N GLY A 7 9.90 2.08 -6.16
CA GLY A 7 9.10 0.85 -6.23
C GLY A 7 8.07 0.75 -5.11
N ILE A 8 8.49 1.09 -3.88
CA ILE A 8 7.59 1.13 -2.70
C ILE A 8 6.42 2.10 -2.93
N LYS A 9 6.72 3.31 -3.43
CA LYS A 9 5.71 4.32 -3.75
C LYS A 9 4.78 3.88 -4.87
N ALA A 10 5.32 3.39 -5.98
CA ALA A 10 4.53 2.96 -7.12
C ALA A 10 3.58 1.79 -6.79
N GLY A 11 3.96 0.94 -5.84
CA GLY A 11 3.13 -0.16 -5.36
C GLY A 11 2.22 0.17 -4.18
N ASN A 12 2.23 1.42 -3.68
CA ASN A 12 1.56 1.82 -2.43
C ASN A 12 1.88 0.88 -1.26
N MET A 13 3.13 0.42 -1.12
CA MET A 13 3.48 -0.62 -0.16
C MET A 13 3.66 -0.06 1.26
N ALA A 14 2.63 0.57 1.84
CA ALA A 14 2.72 1.32 3.10
C ALA A 14 3.31 0.54 4.28
N PRO A 15 2.91 -0.72 4.58
CA PRO A 15 3.53 -1.48 5.66
C PRO A 15 5.01 -1.73 5.40
N TYR A 16 5.38 -2.09 4.17
CA TYR A 16 6.78 -2.33 3.79
C TYR A 16 7.63 -1.06 3.82
N TYR A 17 7.05 0.10 3.45
CA TYR A 17 7.71 1.39 3.58
C TYR A 17 8.17 1.66 5.02
N LYS A 18 7.28 1.42 5.99
CA LYS A 18 7.56 1.61 7.41
C LYS A 18 8.70 0.73 7.88
N GLU A 19 8.64 -0.57 7.59
CA GLU A 19 9.70 -1.53 7.96
C GLU A 19 11.05 -1.14 7.35
N VAL A 20 11.09 -0.79 6.06
CA VAL A 20 12.33 -0.36 5.38
C VAL A 20 12.91 0.92 5.99
N CYS A 21 12.06 1.88 6.38
CA CYS A 21 12.51 3.08 7.08
C CYS A 21 13.11 2.76 8.44
N THR A 22 12.49 1.88 9.20
CA THR A 22 12.99 1.43 10.51
C THR A 22 14.31 0.67 10.36
N ASP A 23 14.37 -0.33 9.48
CA ASP A 23 15.53 -1.22 9.31
C ASP A 23 16.76 -0.50 8.76
N LEU A 24 16.56 0.43 7.83
CA LEU A 24 17.65 1.16 7.16
C LEU A 24 17.92 2.53 7.80
N GLY A 25 17.18 2.89 8.86
CA GLY A 25 17.27 4.19 9.52
C GLY A 25 16.94 5.36 8.61
N TRP A 26 16.05 5.17 7.62
CA TRP A 26 15.65 6.25 6.72
C TRP A 26 14.59 7.15 7.37
N PRO A 27 14.53 8.44 7.00
CA PRO A 27 13.46 9.32 7.46
C PRO A 27 12.10 8.74 7.11
N PHE A 28 11.24 8.63 8.11
CA PHE A 28 9.86 8.21 7.97
C PHE A 28 8.97 9.43 7.75
N ASP A 29 8.23 9.43 6.65
CA ASP A 29 7.25 10.46 6.30
C ASP A 29 5.85 9.90 6.56
N GLN A 30 5.23 10.34 7.66
CA GLN A 30 3.88 9.92 8.04
C GLN A 30 2.85 10.28 6.98
N LYS A 31 2.99 11.44 6.31
CA LYS A 31 2.04 11.88 5.30
C LYS A 31 2.06 10.92 4.09
N LEU A 32 3.26 10.57 3.63
CA LEU A 32 3.43 9.60 2.55
C LEU A 32 2.86 8.22 2.92
N TYR A 33 3.08 7.78 4.16
CA TYR A 33 2.53 6.52 4.66
C TYR A 33 0.99 6.53 4.66
N ASP A 34 0.38 7.62 5.13
CA ASP A 34 -1.07 7.77 5.19
C ASP A 34 -1.70 7.80 3.78
N GLU A 35 -1.05 8.50 2.83
CA GLU A 35 -1.47 8.53 1.42
C GLU A 35 -1.48 7.11 0.81
N MET A 36 -0.38 6.37 0.93
CA MET A 36 -0.31 4.98 0.43
C MET A 36 -1.30 4.05 1.15
N THR A 37 -1.51 4.24 2.45
CA THR A 37 -2.48 3.44 3.23
C THR A 37 -3.91 3.68 2.75
N LYS A 38 -4.26 4.95 2.51
CA LYS A 38 -5.57 5.33 2.00
C LYS A 38 -5.83 4.74 0.62
N GLU A 39 -4.89 4.85 -0.31
CA GLU A 39 -5.04 4.28 -1.65
C GLU A 39 -5.22 2.75 -1.62
N ASN A 40 -4.50 2.06 -0.72
CA ASN A 40 -4.70 0.62 -0.52
C ASN A 40 -6.10 0.30 0.01
N GLN A 41 -6.59 1.04 1.00
CA GLN A 41 -7.92 0.83 1.57
C GLN A 41 -9.01 1.06 0.50
N GLU A 42 -8.88 2.11 -0.31
CA GLU A 42 -9.82 2.39 -1.40
C GLU A 42 -9.82 1.27 -2.46
N ARG A 43 -8.64 0.74 -2.82
CA ARG A 43 -8.55 -0.39 -3.75
C ARG A 43 -9.15 -1.67 -3.16
N LEU A 44 -8.89 -1.96 -1.89
CA LEU A 44 -9.47 -3.12 -1.20
C LEU A 44 -10.99 -3.03 -1.10
N ALA A 45 -11.54 -1.84 -0.84
CA ALA A 45 -12.98 -1.63 -0.82
C ALA A 45 -13.63 -1.91 -2.18
N LYS A 46 -13.00 -1.47 -3.28
CA LYS A 46 -13.47 -1.77 -4.64
C LYS A 46 -13.45 -3.27 -4.94
N PHE A 47 -12.40 -3.98 -4.54
CA PHE A 47 -12.36 -5.43 -4.70
C PHE A 47 -13.45 -6.14 -3.88
N GLN A 48 -13.76 -5.67 -2.67
CA GLN A 48 -14.85 -6.22 -1.87
C GLN A 48 -16.24 -5.96 -2.51
N GLU A 49 -16.41 -4.81 -3.15
CA GLU A 49 -17.62 -4.49 -3.93
C GLU A 49 -17.73 -5.42 -5.15
N ASP A 50 -16.66 -5.54 -5.95
CA ASP A 50 -16.61 -6.41 -7.14
C ASP A 50 -16.79 -7.90 -6.78
N ASP A 51 -16.14 -8.39 -5.71
CA ASP A 51 -16.24 -9.78 -5.25
C ASP A 51 -17.66 -10.13 -4.79
N SER A 52 -18.43 -9.14 -4.28
CA SER A 52 -19.83 -9.32 -3.89
C SER A 52 -20.77 -9.49 -5.10
N GLU A 53 -20.34 -9.10 -6.29
CA GLU A 53 -21.11 -9.21 -7.54
C GLU A 53 -20.81 -10.50 -8.34
N THR A 54 -19.78 -11.27 -7.95
CA THR A 54 -19.47 -12.55 -8.62
C THR A 54 -20.20 -13.73 -7.97
N PRO A 55 -21.08 -14.46 -8.71
CA PRO A 55 -21.68 -15.68 -8.19
C PRO A 55 -20.58 -16.72 -7.94
N VAL A 56 -20.53 -17.26 -6.72
CA VAL A 56 -19.75 -18.47 -6.43
C VAL A 56 -20.29 -19.56 -7.35
N TRP A 57 -19.51 -19.95 -8.36
CA TRP A 57 -19.88 -21.00 -9.31
C TRP A 57 -20.28 -22.27 -8.55
N GLN A 58 -21.56 -22.65 -8.64
CA GLN A 58 -22.11 -23.93 -8.16
C GLN A 58 -21.63 -25.09 -9.05
#